data_AF-A0ABD5TT67-F1
#
_entry.id   AF-A0ABD5TT67-F1
#
_cell.length_a   1.000
_cell.length_b   1.000
_cell.length_c   1.000
_cell.angle_alpha   90.00
_cell.angle_beta   90.00
_cell.angle_gamma   90.00
#
_symmetry.space_group_name_H-M   'P 1'
#
loop_
_entity.id
_entity.type
_entity.pdbx_description
1 polymer ?
#
loop_
_entity_poly.entity_id
_entity_poly.type
_entity_poly.pdbx_seq_one_letter_code
_entity_poly.pdbx_strand_id
1 'polypeptide(L)'
;MNTTASPKTPLPVPSTDPDDLEERARRARAEAMSVLALGDGLYEVESESGHTYMVDLEAGRCTCPDHVFRDARCKHIRRVAIEITEARTPPPGQIAVECTDCARTVFVDETESEPHYCHRHAIANGDAVRDKETGDRLTVVDVSDRRADAVRIPEAGCTVDEYGTNERYDGDVPVVGVVYPHARIGRNGPVPDSLKVYVFPRTRLEKVTKRRDRPPRSRRRPPALS
;
A
#
# COMPACT_ATOMS: atom_id res chain seq x y z
N MET A 1 -3.16 -18.89 3.89
CA MET A 1 -3.16 -17.82 2.87
C MET A 1 -4.60 -17.53 2.51
N ASN A 2 -5.15 -16.41 2.98
CA ASN A 2 -6.46 -15.93 2.54
C ASN A 2 -6.23 -14.94 1.40
N THR A 3 -5.81 -15.41 0.22
CA THR A 3 -5.72 -14.51 -0.93
C THR A 3 -7.12 -14.27 -1.47
N THR A 4 -7.53 -13.00 -1.56
CA THR A 4 -8.85 -12.63 -2.06
C THR A 4 -8.80 -12.53 -3.57
N ALA A 5 -9.67 -13.27 -4.27
CA ALA A 5 -9.81 -13.16 -5.71
C ALA A 5 -10.35 -11.78 -6.11
N SER A 6 -9.92 -11.26 -7.27
CA SER A 6 -10.54 -10.05 -7.80
C SER A 6 -12.02 -10.31 -8.12
N PRO A 7 -12.91 -9.30 -7.99
CA PRO A 7 -14.32 -9.47 -8.31
C PRO A 7 -14.53 -9.97 -9.74
N LYS A 8 -15.39 -11.00 -9.91
CA LYS A 8 -15.78 -11.55 -11.21
C LYS A 8 -16.63 -10.55 -11.99
N THR A 9 -15.99 -9.69 -12.78
CA THR A 9 -16.66 -8.59 -13.48
C THR A 9 -16.02 -8.30 -14.83
N PRO A 10 -16.80 -7.84 -15.82
CA PRO A 10 -16.26 -7.15 -16.98
C PRO A 10 -15.46 -5.92 -16.55
N LEU A 11 -14.43 -5.59 -17.33
CA LEU A 11 -13.65 -4.36 -17.23
C LEU A 11 -13.96 -3.44 -18.41
N PRO A 12 -13.85 -2.10 -18.24
CA PRO A 12 -14.02 -1.16 -19.34
C PRO A 12 -13.09 -1.49 -20.51
N VAL A 13 -13.64 -1.46 -21.72
CA VAL A 13 -12.86 -1.55 -22.97
C VAL A 13 -12.45 -0.12 -23.36
N PRO A 14 -11.16 0.17 -23.58
CA PRO A 14 -10.71 1.49 -24.02
C PRO A 14 -11.38 1.92 -25.31
N SER A 15 -11.64 3.22 -25.47
CA SER A 15 -12.27 3.82 -26.66
C SER A 15 -11.30 4.03 -27.84
N THR A 16 -10.12 3.42 -27.81
CA THR A 16 -9.29 3.27 -29.02
C THR A 16 -10.08 2.44 -30.03
N ASP A 17 -9.86 2.64 -31.33
CA ASP A 17 -10.67 2.00 -32.38
C ASP A 17 -10.83 0.50 -32.06
N PRO A 18 -12.06 -0.02 -31.86
CA PRO A 18 -12.26 -1.39 -31.42
C PRO A 18 -11.61 -2.43 -32.35
N ASP A 19 -11.39 -2.04 -33.61
CA ASP A 19 -10.70 -2.82 -34.64
C ASP A 19 -9.16 -2.89 -34.44
N ASP A 20 -8.56 -1.94 -33.73
CA ASP A 20 -7.12 -1.92 -33.40
C ASP A 20 -6.78 -2.80 -32.19
N LEU A 21 -7.76 -3.11 -31.34
CA LEU A 21 -7.62 -4.07 -30.26
C LEU A 21 -7.83 -5.50 -30.79
N GLU A 22 -6.77 -6.30 -30.81
CA GLU A 22 -6.88 -7.73 -31.13
C GLU A 22 -8.05 -8.36 -30.35
N GLU A 23 -8.91 -9.13 -31.02
CA GLU A 23 -10.17 -9.66 -30.44
C GLU A 23 -9.98 -10.32 -29.07
N ARG A 24 -8.84 -11.00 -28.85
CA ARG A 24 -8.48 -11.62 -27.58
C ARG A 24 -8.26 -10.61 -26.45
N ALA A 25 -7.69 -9.45 -26.75
CA ALA A 25 -7.54 -8.35 -25.78
C ALA A 25 -8.89 -7.74 -25.42
N ARG A 26 -9.80 -7.59 -26.40
CA ARG A 26 -11.16 -7.14 -26.15
C ARG A 26 -11.93 -8.10 -25.22
N ARG A 27 -11.91 -9.40 -25.53
CA ARG A 27 -12.56 -10.43 -24.69
C ARG A 27 -11.96 -10.51 -23.28
N ALA A 28 -10.64 -10.33 -23.19
CA ALA A 28 -9.95 -10.27 -21.90
C ALA A 28 -10.40 -9.10 -21.02
N ARG A 29 -11.08 -8.07 -21.56
CA ARG A 29 -11.72 -7.01 -20.79
C ARG A 29 -13.23 -7.23 -20.62
N ALA A 30 -13.92 -7.55 -21.71
CA ALA A 30 -15.38 -7.55 -21.76
C ALA A 30 -16.06 -8.73 -21.05
N GLU A 31 -15.43 -9.90 -20.96
CA GLU A 31 -16.03 -11.06 -20.29
C GLU A 31 -15.87 -10.99 -18.77
N ALA A 32 -16.88 -11.43 -18.03
CA ALA A 32 -16.82 -11.47 -16.57
C ALA A 32 -15.84 -12.54 -16.06
N MET A 33 -14.68 -12.13 -15.55
CA MET A 33 -13.66 -13.02 -14.99
C MET A 33 -13.17 -12.53 -13.63
N SER A 34 -12.76 -13.45 -12.77
CA SER A 34 -12.02 -13.18 -11.53
C SER A 34 -10.59 -13.69 -11.65
N VAL A 35 -9.66 -13.07 -10.92
CA VAL A 35 -8.26 -13.50 -10.85
C VAL A 35 -7.85 -13.63 -9.39
N LEU A 36 -7.41 -14.83 -9.01
CA LEU A 36 -6.86 -15.14 -7.70
C LEU A 36 -5.37 -15.40 -7.83
N ALA A 37 -4.55 -14.63 -7.12
CA ALA A 37 -3.11 -14.89 -7.04
C ALA A 37 -2.83 -16.05 -6.07
N LEU A 38 -1.97 -16.99 -6.48
CA LEU A 38 -1.57 -18.14 -5.67
C LEU A 38 -0.14 -18.05 -5.12
N GLY A 39 0.62 -17.00 -5.50
CA GLY A 39 2.05 -16.86 -5.21
C GLY A 39 2.93 -17.27 -6.39
N ASP A 40 4.21 -16.91 -6.36
CA ASP A 40 5.23 -17.30 -7.37
C ASP A 40 4.81 -17.03 -8.84
N GLY A 41 4.07 -15.95 -9.10
CA GLY A 41 3.59 -15.61 -10.45
C GLY A 41 2.52 -16.55 -11.01
N LEU A 42 1.93 -17.41 -10.18
CA LEU A 42 0.83 -18.30 -10.52
C LEU A 42 -0.53 -17.68 -10.16
N TYR A 43 -1.46 -17.75 -11.10
CA TYR A 43 -2.79 -17.17 -10.98
C TYR A 43 -3.87 -18.17 -11.39
N GLU A 44 -4.95 -18.20 -10.63
CA GLU A 44 -6.18 -18.88 -10.99
C GLU A 44 -7.15 -17.87 -11.63
N VAL A 45 -7.71 -18.21 -12.79
CA VAL A 45 -8.67 -17.38 -13.51
C VAL A 45 -9.98 -18.14 -13.66
N GLU A 46 -11.03 -17.66 -13.00
CA GLU A 46 -12.39 -18.14 -13.23
C GLU A 46 -12.99 -17.37 -14.41
N SER A 47 -13.33 -18.09 -15.46
CA SER A 47 -13.91 -17.53 -16.68
C SER A 47 -15.41 -17.23 -16.53
N GLU A 48 -15.95 -16.50 -17.50
CA GLU A 48 -17.39 -16.17 -17.56
C GLU A 48 -18.27 -17.43 -17.56
N SER A 49 -17.83 -18.48 -18.25
CA SER A 49 -18.52 -19.77 -18.30
C SER A 49 -18.36 -20.62 -17.04
N GLY A 50 -17.65 -20.14 -16.01
CA GLY A 50 -17.43 -20.83 -14.75
C GLY A 50 -16.30 -21.88 -14.78
N HIS A 51 -15.56 -21.98 -15.90
CA HIS A 51 -14.34 -22.79 -15.93
C HIS A 51 -13.17 -22.05 -15.32
N THR A 52 -12.34 -22.78 -14.59
CA THR A 52 -11.14 -22.25 -13.94
C THR A 52 -9.88 -22.70 -14.67
N TYR A 53 -8.96 -21.76 -14.88
CA TYR A 53 -7.68 -22.02 -15.55
C TYR A 53 -6.52 -21.48 -14.74
N MET A 54 -5.40 -22.20 -14.77
CA MET A 54 -4.14 -21.77 -14.18
C MET A 54 -3.34 -20.99 -15.21
N VAL A 55 -2.79 -19.86 -14.78
CA VAL A 55 -1.93 -18.98 -15.56
C VAL A 55 -0.62 -18.82 -14.81
N ASP A 56 0.45 -19.30 -15.44
CA ASP A 56 1.82 -19.02 -15.04
C ASP A 56 2.26 -17.82 -15.87
N LEU A 57 2.27 -16.64 -15.24
CA LEU A 57 2.48 -15.39 -15.94
C LEU A 57 3.93 -15.25 -16.43
N GLU A 58 4.88 -15.72 -15.62
CA GLU A 58 6.31 -15.62 -15.92
C GLU A 58 6.70 -16.49 -17.11
N ALA A 59 6.19 -17.73 -17.15
CA ALA A 59 6.38 -18.60 -18.30
C ALA A 59 5.44 -18.29 -19.47
N GLY A 60 4.49 -17.37 -19.31
CA GLY A 60 3.49 -17.05 -20.32
C GLY A 60 2.57 -18.22 -20.65
N ARG A 61 2.35 -19.15 -19.71
CA ARG A 61 1.57 -20.38 -19.92
C ARG A 61 0.17 -20.29 -19.33
N CYS A 62 -0.77 -20.98 -19.95
CA CYS A 62 -2.12 -21.14 -19.43
C CYS A 62 -2.64 -22.56 -19.66
N THR A 63 -3.39 -23.11 -18.71
CA THR A 63 -4.01 -24.44 -18.85
C THR A 63 -5.27 -24.46 -19.71
N CYS A 64 -5.67 -23.33 -20.30
CA CYS A 64 -6.85 -23.30 -21.16
C CYS A 64 -6.59 -23.99 -22.52
N PRO A 65 -7.63 -24.57 -23.14
CA PRO A 65 -7.51 -25.25 -24.43
C PRO A 65 -6.88 -24.37 -25.52
N ASP A 66 -7.18 -23.07 -25.54
CA ASP A 66 -6.60 -22.15 -26.52
C ASP A 66 -5.08 -22.04 -26.43
N HIS A 67 -4.50 -22.11 -25.23
CA HIS A 67 -3.06 -22.10 -25.07
C HIS A 67 -2.48 -23.50 -25.29
N VAL A 68 -3.05 -24.52 -24.66
CA VAL A 68 -2.56 -25.91 -24.74
C VAL A 68 -2.51 -26.44 -26.17
N PHE A 69 -3.52 -26.17 -27.00
CA PHE A 69 -3.59 -26.71 -28.36
C PHE A 69 -3.08 -25.78 -29.46
N ARG A 70 -2.91 -24.49 -29.18
CA ARG A 70 -2.59 -23.49 -30.22
C ARG A 70 -1.39 -22.61 -29.88
N ASP A 71 -0.76 -22.81 -28.72
CA ASP A 71 0.34 -21.99 -28.17
C ASP A 71 0.05 -20.48 -28.22
N ALA A 72 -1.24 -20.13 -28.16
CA ALA A 72 -1.66 -18.75 -28.28
C ALA A 72 -1.47 -18.03 -26.94
N ARG A 73 -1.07 -16.75 -27.00
CA ARG A 73 -1.33 -15.86 -25.87
C ARG A 73 -2.85 -15.76 -25.76
N CYS A 74 -3.44 -16.36 -24.73
CA CYS A 74 -4.90 -16.45 -24.59
C CYS A 74 -5.49 -15.21 -23.88
N LYS A 75 -6.83 -15.16 -23.77
CA LYS A 75 -7.50 -14.08 -23.01
C LYS A 75 -7.20 -14.11 -21.51
N HIS A 76 -6.93 -15.29 -20.93
CA HIS A 76 -6.67 -15.43 -19.50
C HIS A 76 -5.32 -14.81 -19.11
N ILE A 77 -4.25 -15.05 -19.88
CA ILE A 77 -2.95 -14.38 -19.69
C ILE A 77 -3.10 -12.86 -19.80
N ARG A 78 -3.88 -12.38 -20.78
CA ARG A 78 -4.17 -10.94 -20.91
C ARG A 78 -4.97 -10.39 -19.73
N ARG A 79 -5.98 -11.12 -19.25
CA ARG A 79 -6.79 -10.76 -18.08
C ARG A 79 -5.92 -10.57 -16.85
N VAL A 80 -5.02 -11.51 -16.54
CA VAL A 80 -4.08 -11.38 -15.42
C VAL A 80 -3.23 -10.11 -15.55
N ALA A 81 -2.63 -9.87 -16.72
CA ALA A 81 -1.84 -8.67 -16.95
C ALA A 81 -2.64 -7.37 -16.78
N ILE A 82 -3.91 -7.35 -17.21
CA ILE A 82 -4.82 -6.22 -17.02
C ILE A 82 -5.12 -5.99 -15.55
N GLU A 83 -5.49 -7.03 -14.80
CA GLU A 83 -5.81 -6.92 -13.37
C GLU A 83 -4.62 -6.43 -12.54
N ILE A 84 -3.40 -6.85 -12.88
CA ILE A 84 -2.16 -6.34 -12.27
C ILE A 84 -1.99 -4.86 -12.59
N THR A 85 -2.12 -4.48 -13.88
CA THR A 85 -1.99 -3.09 -14.33
C THR A 85 -3.01 -2.16 -13.66
N GLU A 86 -4.21 -2.65 -13.41
CA GLU A 86 -5.29 -1.91 -12.73
C GLU A 86 -5.24 -2.05 -11.20
N ALA A 87 -4.17 -2.64 -10.66
CA ALA A 87 -3.95 -2.86 -9.23
C ALA A 87 -5.11 -3.59 -8.52
N ARG A 88 -5.75 -4.54 -9.21
CA ARG A 88 -6.82 -5.40 -8.69
C ARG A 88 -6.32 -6.74 -8.15
N THR A 89 -5.13 -7.17 -8.56
CA THR A 89 -4.45 -8.39 -8.09
C THR A 89 -2.94 -8.11 -7.98
N PRO A 90 -2.19 -8.75 -7.05
CA PRO A 90 -0.78 -8.47 -6.90
C PRO A 90 0.05 -8.97 -8.10
N PRO A 91 1.13 -8.26 -8.48
CA PRO A 91 2.12 -8.78 -9.44
C PRO A 91 2.91 -9.97 -8.85
N PRO A 92 3.70 -10.69 -9.68
CA PRO A 92 4.61 -11.72 -9.18
C PRO A 92 5.58 -11.17 -8.12
N GLY A 93 5.91 -11.98 -7.11
CA GLY A 93 6.74 -11.60 -5.95
C GLY A 93 6.02 -10.71 -4.92
N GLN A 94 4.72 -10.42 -5.12
CA GLN A 94 3.93 -9.65 -4.17
C GLN A 94 2.71 -10.42 -3.67
N ILE A 95 2.29 -10.09 -2.46
CA ILE A 95 1.10 -10.62 -1.82
C ILE A 95 0.09 -9.51 -1.52
N ALA A 96 -1.19 -9.87 -1.51
CA ALA A 96 -2.27 -8.98 -1.10
C ALA A 96 -2.50 -9.09 0.42
N VAL A 97 -2.22 -8.01 1.13
CA VAL A 97 -2.37 -7.90 2.59
C VAL A 97 -3.22 -6.69 2.94
N GLU A 98 -3.74 -6.65 4.15
CA GLU A 98 -4.49 -5.50 4.65
C GLU A 98 -3.55 -4.49 5.32
N CYS A 99 -3.76 -3.20 5.05
CA CYS A 99 -3.05 -2.15 5.77
C CYS A 99 -3.46 -2.18 7.26
N THR A 100 -2.49 -2.27 8.15
CA THR A 100 -2.70 -2.33 9.61
C THR A 100 -3.54 -1.17 10.15
N ASP A 101 -3.41 0.04 9.59
CA ASP A 101 -4.12 1.23 10.08
C ASP A 101 -5.53 1.42 9.49
N CYS A 102 -5.88 0.82 8.34
CA CYS A 102 -7.18 1.08 7.68
C CYS A 102 -7.85 -0.09 6.95
N ALA A 103 -7.31 -1.30 7.05
CA ALA A 103 -7.78 -2.52 6.41
C ALA A 103 -7.89 -2.46 4.86
N ARG A 104 -7.39 -1.40 4.22
CA ARG A 104 -7.34 -1.36 2.75
C ARG A 104 -6.33 -2.38 2.25
N THR A 105 -6.71 -3.19 1.27
CA THR A 105 -5.79 -4.08 0.57
C THR A 105 -4.66 -3.31 -0.08
N VAL A 106 -3.44 -3.77 0.17
CA VAL A 106 -2.20 -3.28 -0.43
C VAL A 106 -1.41 -4.48 -0.95
N PHE A 107 -0.57 -4.22 -1.95
CA PHE A 107 0.36 -5.21 -2.47
C PHE A 107 1.75 -4.88 -1.95
N VAL A 108 2.35 -5.83 -1.26
CA VAL A 108 3.66 -5.73 -0.62
C VAL A 108 4.54 -6.86 -1.14
N ASP A 109 5.85 -6.69 -1.04
CA ASP A 109 6.78 -7.78 -1.33
C ASP A 109 6.52 -8.96 -0.38
N GLU A 110 6.55 -10.18 -0.88
CA GLU A 110 6.28 -11.38 -0.08
C GLU A 110 7.31 -11.62 1.04
N THR A 111 8.47 -10.98 0.94
CA THR A 111 9.54 -11.02 1.97
C THR A 111 9.45 -9.87 2.97
N GLU A 112 8.56 -8.91 2.74
CA GLU A 112 8.37 -7.77 3.64
C GLU A 112 7.81 -8.25 4.98
N SER A 113 8.39 -7.78 6.08
CA SER A 113 7.94 -8.16 7.41
C SER A 113 6.73 -7.32 7.85
N GLU A 114 5.81 -7.94 8.59
CA GLU A 114 4.71 -7.22 9.24
C GLU A 114 5.24 -6.19 10.27
N PRO A 115 4.50 -5.10 10.53
CA PRO A 115 3.18 -4.74 9.98
C PRO A 115 3.23 -4.00 8.62
N HIS A 116 2.20 -4.21 7.80
CA HIS A 116 2.11 -3.63 6.45
C HIS A 116 1.25 -2.35 6.41
N TYR A 117 1.68 -1.35 5.64
CA TYR A 117 0.99 -0.07 5.53
C TYR A 117 0.75 0.35 4.07
N CYS A 118 -0.44 0.90 3.79
CA CYS A 118 -0.66 1.59 2.52
C CYS A 118 0.16 2.89 2.45
N HIS A 119 0.41 3.39 1.24
CA HIS A 119 1.16 4.64 1.01
C HIS A 119 0.71 5.85 1.87
N ARG A 120 -0.56 5.84 2.33
CA ARG A 120 -1.14 6.91 3.16
C ARG A 120 -0.72 6.81 4.63
N HIS A 121 -0.47 5.59 5.10
CA HIS A 121 -0.08 5.28 6.49
C HIS A 121 1.39 4.88 6.61
N ALA A 122 2.06 4.47 5.52
CA ALA A 122 3.49 4.19 5.53
C ALA A 122 4.26 5.45 5.92
N ILE A 123 5.09 5.33 6.95
CA ILE A 123 5.94 6.43 7.46
C ILE A 123 7.33 6.27 6.87
N ALA A 124 7.88 7.37 6.36
CA ALA A 124 9.23 7.45 5.82
C ALA A 124 9.98 8.65 6.42
N ASN A 125 11.30 8.64 6.26
CA ASN A 125 12.15 9.75 6.68
C ASN A 125 11.70 11.07 6.06
N GLY A 126 11.64 12.11 6.89
CA GLY A 126 11.13 13.43 6.52
C GLY A 126 9.61 13.59 6.60
N ASP A 127 8.84 12.52 6.84
CA ASP A 127 7.40 12.65 7.06
C ASP A 127 7.10 13.47 8.32
N ALA A 128 6.02 14.23 8.24
CA ALA A 128 5.42 14.84 9.41
C ALA A 128 4.44 13.84 10.05
N VAL A 129 4.58 13.63 11.35
CA VAL A 129 3.71 12.73 12.12
C VAL A 129 3.13 13.46 13.31
N ARG A 130 2.06 12.93 13.87
CA ARG A 130 1.45 13.40 15.09
C ARG A 130 1.67 12.35 16.18
N ASP A 131 2.13 12.79 17.34
CA ASP A 131 2.15 11.97 18.55
C ASP A 131 0.70 11.80 19.04
N LYS A 132 0.22 10.56 19.15
CA LYS A 132 -1.12 10.30 19.70
C LYS A 132 -1.19 10.60 21.21
N GLU A 133 -0.08 10.59 21.93
CA GLU A 133 -0.04 10.94 23.36
C GLU A 133 -0.18 12.43 23.60
N THR A 134 0.70 13.24 22.99
CA THR A 134 0.75 14.68 23.27
C THR A 134 -0.06 15.50 22.28
N GLY A 135 -0.35 14.93 21.10
CA GLY A 135 -0.94 15.63 19.99
C GLY A 135 0.02 16.50 19.18
N ASP A 136 1.30 16.53 19.55
CA ASP A 136 2.32 17.34 18.91
C ASP A 136 2.69 16.83 17.53
N ARG A 137 3.12 17.75 16.68
CA ARG A 137 3.66 17.42 15.36
C ARG A 137 5.16 17.21 15.45
N LEU A 138 5.62 16.09 14.92
CA LEU A 138 7.03 15.68 14.89
C LEU A 138 7.50 15.53 13.45
N THR A 139 8.83 15.51 13.26
CA THR A 139 9.47 15.12 12.00
C THR A 139 10.15 13.78 12.19
N VAL A 140 9.88 12.85 11.29
CA VAL A 140 10.53 11.54 11.26
C VAL A 140 11.94 11.68 10.71
N VAL A 141 12.91 11.15 11.43
CA VAL A 141 14.32 11.15 11.04
C VAL A 141 14.84 9.76 10.73
N ASP A 142 14.21 8.72 11.31
CA ASP A 142 14.57 7.33 11.06
C ASP A 142 13.36 6.39 11.22
N VAL A 143 13.34 5.31 10.45
CA VAL A 143 12.36 4.22 10.56
C VAL A 143 13.16 2.93 10.62
N SER A 144 13.09 2.24 11.76
CA SER A 144 13.91 1.06 12.02
C SER A 144 13.06 -0.20 12.02
N ASP A 145 13.55 -1.28 11.41
CA ASP A 145 12.90 -2.60 11.45
C ASP A 145 12.96 -3.28 12.83
N ARG A 146 13.63 -2.66 13.81
CA ARG A 146 13.72 -3.20 15.18
C ARG A 146 12.42 -2.98 15.94
N ARG A 147 11.95 -4.05 16.60
CA ARG A 147 10.74 -4.07 17.43
C ARG A 147 10.89 -3.21 18.69
N ALA A 148 9.80 -2.61 19.15
CA ALA A 148 9.78 -1.74 20.33
C ALA A 148 10.23 -2.47 21.62
N ASP A 149 9.89 -3.75 21.75
CA ASP A 149 10.33 -4.64 22.83
C ASP A 149 11.81 -5.04 22.77
N ALA A 150 12.50 -4.75 21.66
CA ALA A 150 13.89 -5.09 21.42
C ALA A 150 14.84 -3.88 21.43
N VAL A 151 14.29 -2.66 21.49
CA VAL A 151 15.06 -1.41 21.49
C VAL A 151 15.09 -0.85 22.91
N ARG A 152 16.30 -0.67 23.47
CA ARG A 152 16.51 -0.12 24.81
C ARG A 152 16.63 1.39 24.79
N ILE A 153 16.13 2.03 25.86
CA ILE A 153 16.36 3.44 26.19
C ILE A 153 17.35 3.47 27.36
N PRO A 154 18.66 3.65 27.12
CA PRO A 154 19.67 3.51 28.17
C PRO A 154 19.47 4.46 29.35
N GLU A 155 19.04 5.69 29.08
CA GLU A 155 18.76 6.72 30.09
C GLU A 155 17.64 6.33 31.06
N ALA A 156 16.69 5.51 30.60
CA ALA A 156 15.52 5.07 31.39
C ALA A 156 15.67 3.65 31.95
N GLY A 157 16.61 2.86 31.44
CA GLY A 157 16.85 1.49 31.90
C GLY A 157 15.85 0.44 31.43
N CYS A 158 14.90 0.80 30.56
CA CYS A 158 13.85 -0.08 30.00
C CYS A 158 13.87 -0.13 28.47
N THR A 159 13.01 -0.95 27.87
CA THR A 159 12.77 -0.95 26.42
C THR A 159 11.78 0.16 26.00
N VAL A 160 11.64 0.37 24.70
CA VAL A 160 10.77 1.41 24.16
C VAL A 160 9.30 1.13 24.51
N ASP A 161 8.86 -0.12 24.47
CA ASP A 161 7.49 -0.52 24.84
C ASP A 161 7.21 -0.42 26.35
N GLU A 162 8.18 -0.79 27.20
CA GLU A 162 8.12 -0.70 28.67
C GLU A 162 8.16 0.73 29.19
N TYR A 163 8.56 1.71 28.35
CA TYR A 163 8.60 3.10 28.79
C TYR A 163 7.17 3.59 29.07
N GLY A 164 6.90 4.14 30.26
CA GLY A 164 5.53 4.37 30.76
C GLY A 164 4.55 5.13 29.86
N THR A 165 5.01 5.92 28.89
CA THR A 165 4.12 6.58 27.89
C THR A 165 3.82 5.72 26.65
N ASN A 166 4.36 4.50 26.61
CA ASN A 166 4.27 3.57 25.48
C ASN A 166 3.58 2.25 25.83
N GLU A 167 3.34 1.94 27.11
CA GLU A 167 2.80 0.65 27.59
C GLU A 167 1.49 0.21 26.91
N ARG A 168 0.73 1.15 26.33
CA ARG A 168 -0.53 0.87 25.62
C ARG A 168 -0.36 0.55 24.13
N TYR A 169 0.86 0.60 23.60
CA TYR A 169 1.17 0.29 22.21
C TYR A 169 1.85 -1.06 22.11
N ASP A 170 1.65 -1.73 20.99
CA ASP A 170 2.19 -3.06 20.76
C ASP A 170 3.73 -3.05 20.77
N GLY A 171 4.33 -3.96 21.53
CA GLY A 171 5.80 -4.09 21.61
C GLY A 171 6.42 -4.74 20.37
N ASP A 172 5.61 -5.43 19.56
CA ASP A 172 6.05 -6.15 18.38
C ASP A 172 6.16 -5.32 17.11
N VAL A 173 5.87 -4.02 17.21
CA VAL A 173 5.93 -3.11 16.06
C VAL A 173 7.30 -2.44 15.93
N PRO A 174 7.69 -2.05 14.71
CA PRO A 174 8.90 -1.27 14.45
C PRO A 174 8.96 0.03 15.26
N VAL A 175 10.16 0.49 15.58
CA VAL A 175 10.36 1.81 16.20
C VAL A 175 10.62 2.90 15.15
N VAL A 176 10.22 4.11 15.49
CA VAL A 176 10.41 5.30 14.64
C VAL A 176 11.16 6.36 15.43
N GLY A 177 12.26 6.84 14.85
CA GLY A 177 13.04 7.97 15.33
C GLY A 177 12.40 9.28 14.88
N VAL A 178 12.09 10.16 15.83
CA VAL A 178 11.43 11.45 15.57
C VAL A 178 12.10 12.59 16.32
N VAL A 179 11.94 13.80 15.80
CA VAL A 179 12.39 15.03 16.42
C VAL A 179 11.22 15.99 16.58
N TYR A 180 11.09 16.58 17.76
CA TYR A 180 10.13 17.66 17.96
C TYR A 180 10.66 18.97 17.35
N PRO A 181 9.77 19.82 16.81
CA PRO A 181 10.14 21.08 16.17
C PRO A 181 10.65 22.16 17.14
N HIS A 182 10.67 21.90 18.45
CA HIS A 182 11.05 22.87 19.49
C HIS A 182 12.57 23.03 19.67
N ALA A 183 13.37 22.74 18.64
CA ALA A 183 14.79 23.04 18.65
C ALA A 183 14.99 24.53 18.96
N ARG A 184 15.91 24.83 19.88
CA ARG A 184 16.22 26.23 20.19
C ARG A 184 16.83 26.86 18.94
N ILE A 185 16.24 27.94 18.45
CA ILE A 185 16.76 28.69 17.31
C ILE A 185 17.69 29.78 17.86
N GLY A 186 19.00 29.61 17.64
CA GLY A 186 19.99 30.64 17.89
C GLY A 186 20.09 31.62 16.72
N ARG A 187 20.96 32.63 16.82
CA ARG A 187 21.17 33.63 15.76
C ARG A 187 21.58 33.02 14.40
N ASN A 188 22.21 31.84 14.41
CA ASN A 188 22.70 31.16 13.21
C ASN A 188 21.87 29.91 12.83
N GLY A 189 20.63 29.80 13.32
CA GLY A 189 19.75 28.66 13.05
C GLY A 189 19.57 27.72 14.25
N PRO A 190 19.07 26.49 14.03
CA PRO A 190 18.85 25.52 15.11
C PRO A 190 20.15 25.21 15.86
N VAL A 191 20.10 25.22 17.19
CA VAL A 191 21.23 24.81 18.04
C VAL A 191 21.30 23.28 18.02
N PRO A 192 22.37 22.67 17.46
CA PRO A 192 22.43 21.21 17.24
C PRO A 192 22.25 20.39 18.52
N ASP A 193 22.86 20.82 19.63
CA ASP A 193 22.76 20.14 20.94
C ASP A 193 21.35 20.17 21.56
N SER A 194 20.42 20.94 20.98
CA SER A 194 19.02 20.97 21.41
C SER A 194 18.12 19.99 20.63
N LEU A 195 18.65 19.33 19.59
CA LEU A 195 17.92 18.34 18.82
C LEU A 195 18.05 16.97 19.49
N LYS A 196 17.07 16.62 20.32
CA LYS A 196 16.93 15.26 20.85
C LYS A 196 16.11 14.41 19.89
N VAL A 197 16.66 13.26 19.48
CA VAL A 197 15.90 12.22 18.77
C VAL A 197 15.18 11.37 19.81
N TYR A 198 13.87 11.24 19.63
CA TYR A 198 13.02 10.38 20.44
C TYR A 198 12.68 9.14 19.63
N VAL A 199 12.53 8.01 20.31
CA VAL A 199 12.21 6.73 19.68
C VAL A 199 10.87 6.29 20.22
N PHE A 200 9.90 6.05 19.33
CA PHE A 200 8.55 5.63 19.69
C PHE A 200 8.11 4.38 18.93
N PRO A 201 7.19 3.57 19.48
CA PRO A 201 6.52 2.52 18.71
C PRO A 201 5.82 3.13 17.49
N ARG A 202 5.91 2.50 16.32
CA ARG A 202 5.28 2.99 15.10
C ARG A 202 3.79 3.29 15.30
N THR A 203 3.05 2.47 16.03
CA THR A 203 1.60 2.62 16.25
C THR A 203 1.22 3.83 17.12
N ARG A 204 2.17 4.42 17.87
CA ARG A 204 2.01 5.70 18.57
C ARG A 204 1.90 6.90 17.62
N LEU A 205 2.48 6.79 16.43
CA LEU A 205 2.57 7.88 15.49
C LEU A 205 1.46 7.80 14.44
N GLU A 206 0.88 8.95 14.11
CA GLU A 206 -0.09 9.09 13.02
C GLU A 206 0.52 9.94 11.91
N LYS A 207 0.59 9.42 10.67
CA LYS A 207 1.12 10.19 9.54
C LYS A 207 0.22 11.38 9.21
N VAL A 208 0.80 12.59 9.26
CA VAL A 208 0.09 13.81 8.89
C VAL A 208 0.20 13.98 7.39
N THR A 209 -0.79 13.46 6.65
CA THR A 209 -0.88 13.80 5.23
C THR A 209 -1.15 15.29 5.10
N LYS A 210 -0.31 16.02 4.34
CA LYS A 210 -0.68 17.37 3.90
C LYS A 210 -2.06 17.25 3.26
N ARG A 211 -3.06 18.00 3.75
CA ARG A 211 -4.30 18.18 3.00
C ARG A 211 -3.86 18.61 1.60
N ARG A 212 -3.99 17.76 0.59
CA ARG A 212 -3.97 18.22 -0.80
C ARG A 212 -4.94 19.39 -0.86
N ASP A 213 -4.47 20.50 -1.42
CA ASP A 213 -5.19 21.75 -1.52
C ASP A 213 -6.69 21.50 -1.73
N ARG A 214 -7.49 21.92 -0.74
CA ARG A 214 -8.92 22.06 -0.95
C ARG A 214 -9.03 23.05 -2.13
N PRO A 215 -9.59 22.66 -3.29
CA PRO A 215 -9.76 23.63 -4.37
C PRO A 215 -10.52 24.83 -3.79
N PRO A 216 -10.11 26.08 -4.08
CA PRO A 216 -10.77 27.24 -3.54
C PRO A 216 -12.26 27.09 -3.81
N ARG A 217 -13.09 27.18 -2.75
CA ARG A 217 -14.55 27.16 -2.90
C ARG A 217 -14.86 28.17 -3.99
N SER A 218 -15.41 27.71 -5.11
CA SER A 218 -15.85 28.62 -6.17
C SER A 218 -16.75 29.66 -5.50
N ARG A 219 -16.32 30.93 -5.57
CA ARG A 219 -17.16 32.03 -5.12
C ARG A 219 -18.42 31.94 -5.96
N ARG A 220 -19.56 31.60 -5.33
CA ARG A 220 -20.87 31.68 -5.98
C ARG A 220 -21.00 33.11 -6.49
N ARG A 221 -21.08 33.25 -7.81
CA ARG A 221 -21.41 34.51 -8.47
C ARG A 221 -22.81 34.89 -7.97
N PRO A 222 -23.02 36.08 -7.38
CA PRO A 222 -24.37 36.49 -7.00
C PRO A 222 -25.26 36.56 -8.26
N PRO A 223 -26.56 36.25 -8.15
CA PRO A 223 -27.47 36.33 -9.28
C PRO A 223 -27.52 37.78 -9.79
N ALA A 224 -27.49 37.92 -11.11
CA ALA A 224 -27.71 39.20 -11.77
C ALA A 224 -29.11 39.70 -11.40
N LEU A 225 -29.19 40.92 -10.87
CA LEU A 225 -30.46 41.62 -10.72
C LEU A 225 -30.96 42.00 -12.11
N SER A 226 -32.21 41.65 -12.39
CA SER A 226 -32.97 42.07 -13.57
C SER A 226 -33.26 43.57 -13.59
#